data_AF-F8JI17-F1
#
_entry.id   AF-F8JI17-F1
#
_cell.length_a   1.000
_cell.length_b   1.000
_cell.length_c   1.000
_cell.angle_alpha   90.00
_cell.angle_beta   90.00
_cell.angle_gamma   90.00
#
_symmetry.space_group_name_H-M   'P 1'
#
loop_
_entity.id
_entity.type
_entity.pdbx_description
1 polymer ?
#
loop_
_entity_poly.entity_id
_entity_poly.type
_entity_poly.pdbx_seq_one_letter_code
_entity_poly.pdbx_strand_id
1 'polypeptide(L)'
;MSRDEVKPETESPRRIQLKRTKGWKMPPNTVKVTRPGKWGNQFKVGDKFLMVDDDGARLKEYVCASDAEAVYCYKNYINSQFGMDLLDDAQKELRGKNLACWCRPGAPCHADVLLEIANADDTP
;
A
#
# COMPACT_ATOMS: atom_id res chain seq x y z
N MET A 1 -22.87 35.39 -21.28
CA MET A 1 -22.67 34.83 -19.93
C MET A 1 -22.11 33.41 -20.09
N SER A 2 -20.79 33.27 -20.32
CA SER A 2 -20.17 31.94 -20.30
C SER A 2 -20.03 31.53 -18.85
N ARG A 3 -20.61 30.39 -18.48
CA ARG A 3 -20.29 29.74 -17.22
C ARG A 3 -18.96 29.05 -17.45
N ASP A 4 -17.91 29.62 -16.88
CA ASP A 4 -16.61 28.96 -16.81
C ASP A 4 -16.80 27.62 -16.10
N GLU A 5 -16.65 26.55 -16.88
CA GLU A 5 -16.69 25.17 -16.40
C GLU A 5 -15.39 24.93 -15.61
N VAL A 6 -15.46 25.08 -14.28
CA VAL A 6 -14.36 24.72 -13.39
C VAL A 6 -14.18 23.21 -13.48
N LYS A 7 -13.18 22.79 -14.26
CA LYS A 7 -12.72 21.41 -14.34
C LYS A 7 -12.23 21.03 -12.94
N PRO A 8 -12.81 20.01 -12.26
CA PRO A 8 -12.35 19.65 -10.93
C PRO A 8 -10.90 19.21 -11.02
N GLU A 9 -10.02 19.93 -10.33
CA GLU A 9 -8.63 19.53 -10.13
C GLU A 9 -8.65 18.12 -9.53
N THR A 10 -8.00 17.17 -10.19
CA THR A 10 -7.92 15.80 -9.71
C THR A 10 -7.04 15.80 -8.47
N GLU A 11 -7.64 15.77 -7.28
CA GLU A 11 -6.91 15.59 -6.02
C GLU A 11 -5.94 14.41 -6.15
N SER A 12 -4.70 14.60 -5.68
CA SER A 12 -3.69 13.53 -5.69
C SER A 12 -4.22 12.28 -4.95
N PRO A 13 -3.95 11.06 -5.46
CA PRO A 13 -4.34 9.82 -4.80
C PRO A 13 -3.89 9.78 -3.34
N ARG A 14 -4.80 9.36 -2.44
CA ARG A 14 -4.56 9.37 -1.00
C ARG A 14 -4.99 8.08 -0.32
N ARG A 15 -4.41 7.85 0.86
CA ARG A 15 -4.82 6.79 1.76
C ARG A 15 -6.14 7.16 2.44
N ILE A 16 -7.06 6.20 2.47
CA ILE A 16 -8.35 6.32 3.15
C ILE A 16 -8.40 5.31 4.30
N GLN A 17 -8.77 5.76 5.50
CA GLN A 17 -9.12 4.83 6.57
C GLN A 17 -10.54 4.29 6.35
N LEU A 18 -10.70 2.98 6.27
CA LEU A 18 -11.99 2.32 6.31
C LEU A 18 -12.68 2.54 7.66
N LYS A 19 -13.99 2.79 7.63
CA LYS A 19 -14.81 2.96 8.85
C LYS A 19 -16.04 2.07 8.78
N ARG A 20 -16.51 1.61 9.95
CA ARG A 20 -17.79 0.88 10.11
C ARG A 20 -18.89 1.75 10.73
N THR A 21 -18.62 3.05 10.89
CA THR A 21 -19.59 4.00 11.44
C THR A 21 -20.83 4.08 10.55
N LYS A 22 -22.02 4.03 11.15
CA LYS A 22 -23.30 4.09 10.43
C LYS A 22 -23.33 5.29 9.47
N GLY A 23 -23.76 5.05 8.23
CA GLY A 23 -23.85 6.07 7.19
C GLY A 23 -22.55 6.34 6.42
N TRP A 24 -21.40 5.84 6.89
CA TRP A 24 -20.15 5.98 6.15
C TRP A 24 -20.19 5.18 4.84
N LYS A 25 -19.68 5.80 3.78
CA LYS A 25 -19.50 5.19 2.46
C LYS A 25 -18.05 5.39 2.05
N MET A 26 -17.48 4.35 1.43
CA MET A 26 -16.15 4.46 0.86
C MET A 26 -16.19 5.51 -0.25
N PRO A 27 -15.28 6.49 -0.25
CA PRO A 27 -15.23 7.51 -1.29
C PRO A 27 -15.10 6.87 -2.69
N PRO A 28 -15.62 7.52 -3.75
CA PRO A 28 -15.41 7.05 -5.12
C PRO A 28 -13.91 6.97 -5.45
N ASN A 29 -13.58 6.23 -6.51
CA ASN A 29 -12.20 6.02 -6.96
C ASN A 29 -11.27 5.44 -5.88
N THR A 30 -11.80 4.62 -4.98
CA THR A 30 -11.05 4.02 -3.87
C THR A 30 -11.02 2.50 -3.99
N VAL A 31 -9.81 1.92 -3.96
CA VAL A 31 -9.59 0.46 -3.95
C VAL A 31 -9.34 0.00 -2.52
N LYS A 32 -10.05 -1.04 -2.09
CA LYS A 32 -9.82 -1.67 -0.79
C LYS A 32 -8.60 -2.59 -0.87
N VAL A 33 -7.57 -2.31 -0.07
CA VAL A 33 -6.30 -3.05 -0.07
C VAL A 33 -6.09 -3.92 1.16
N THR A 34 -7.16 -4.22 1.91
CA THR A 34 -7.06 -5.01 3.15
C THR A 34 -6.85 -6.49 2.90
N ARG A 35 -6.43 -7.23 3.94
CA ARG A 35 -6.42 -8.70 3.95
C ARG A 35 -7.82 -9.32 4.18
N PRO A 36 -8.05 -10.57 3.73
CA PRO A 36 -7.28 -11.26 2.68
C PRO A 36 -7.55 -10.58 1.32
N GLY A 37 -6.56 -10.51 0.44
CA GLY A 37 -6.70 -9.90 -0.87
C GLY A 37 -5.35 -9.66 -1.53
N LYS A 38 -5.34 -9.49 -2.86
CA LYS A 38 -4.14 -9.27 -3.70
C LYS A 38 -3.19 -8.23 -3.11
N TRP A 39 -3.75 -7.10 -2.65
CA TRP A 39 -3.00 -5.96 -2.12
C TRP A 39 -2.75 -6.00 -0.61
N GLY A 40 -3.21 -7.05 0.07
CA GLY A 40 -3.07 -7.15 1.52
C GLY A 40 -1.61 -7.36 1.92
N ASN A 41 -1.16 -6.65 2.95
CA ASN A 41 0.13 -6.98 3.56
C ASN A 41 0.12 -8.44 4.06
N GLN A 42 1.00 -9.29 3.53
CA GLN A 42 1.08 -10.69 3.95
C GLN A 42 1.72 -10.87 5.34
N PHE A 43 2.51 -9.90 5.80
CA PHE A 43 3.23 -9.93 7.07
C PHE A 43 2.39 -9.35 8.22
N LYS A 44 2.39 -10.02 9.37
CA LYS A 44 1.74 -9.60 10.61
C LYS A 44 2.76 -9.53 11.74
N VAL A 45 2.43 -8.75 12.76
CA VAL A 45 3.18 -8.78 14.03
C VAL A 45 3.21 -10.20 14.58
N GLY A 46 4.39 -10.69 14.89
CA GLY A 46 4.66 -12.05 15.36
C GLY A 46 4.91 -13.09 14.26
N ASP A 47 4.71 -12.76 12.98
CA ASP A 47 5.07 -13.68 11.88
C ASP A 47 6.59 -13.87 11.83
N LYS A 48 7.00 -15.11 11.57
CA LYS A 48 8.38 -15.54 11.41
C LYS A 48 8.66 -15.92 9.96
N PHE A 49 9.73 -15.42 9.39
CA PHE A 49 10.17 -15.80 8.04
C PHE A 49 11.69 -15.66 7.93
N LEU A 50 12.26 -16.24 6.89
CA LEU A 50 13.67 -16.09 6.58
C LEU A 50 13.87 -14.86 5.70
N MET A 51 14.79 -14.00 6.09
CA MET A 51 15.24 -12.85 5.29
C MET A 51 16.75 -12.96 5.11
N VAL A 52 17.25 -12.53 3.95
CA VAL A 52 18.70 -12.37 3.77
C VAL A 52 19.20 -11.26 4.69
N ASP A 53 20.37 -11.44 5.28
CA ASP A 53 21.08 -10.39 6.02
C ASP A 53 21.55 -9.27 5.09
N ASP A 54 22.05 -8.19 5.69
CA ASP A 54 22.36 -6.94 4.98
C ASP A 54 23.44 -7.11 3.89
N ASP A 55 24.32 -8.12 4.02
CA ASP A 55 25.34 -8.47 3.03
C ASP A 55 24.87 -9.50 1.99
N GLY A 56 23.65 -10.02 2.14
CA GLY A 56 23.05 -11.02 1.27
C GLY A 56 23.67 -12.42 1.39
N ALA A 57 24.51 -12.67 2.40
CA ALA A 57 25.29 -13.90 2.51
C ALA A 57 24.55 -15.02 3.25
N ARG A 58 23.58 -14.71 4.11
CA ARG A 58 22.89 -15.70 4.96
C ARG A 58 21.41 -15.42 5.12
N LEU A 59 20.64 -16.51 5.22
CA LEU A 59 19.26 -16.45 5.68
C LEU A 59 19.24 -16.38 7.22
N LYS A 60 18.48 -15.42 7.75
CA LYS A 60 18.24 -15.26 9.18
C LYS A 60 16.73 -15.23 9.45
N GLU A 61 16.32 -15.86 10.56
CA GLU A 61 14.94 -15.70 11.05
C GLU A 61 14.70 -14.24 11.42
N TYR A 62 13.66 -13.67 10.81
CA TYR A 62 13.14 -12.35 11.10
C TYR A 62 11.74 -12.48 11.71
N VAL A 63 11.46 -11.65 12.71
CA VAL A 63 10.15 -11.56 13.37
C VAL A 63 9.66 -10.12 13.21
N CYS A 64 8.46 -9.93 12.67
CA CYS A 64 7.82 -8.61 12.70
C CYS A 64 7.41 -8.28 14.14
N ALA A 65 8.17 -7.46 14.85
CA ALA A 65 7.90 -7.03 16.23
C ALA A 65 6.86 -5.90 16.32
N SER A 66 6.55 -5.21 15.22
CA SER A 66 5.59 -4.10 15.20
C SER A 66 4.87 -3.93 13.86
N ASP A 67 3.83 -3.10 13.83
CA ASP A 67 3.15 -2.73 12.59
C ASP A 67 4.10 -2.04 11.60
N ALA A 68 5.05 -1.24 12.10
CA ALA A 68 6.07 -0.59 11.29
C ALA A 68 6.96 -1.65 10.61
N GLU A 69 7.38 -2.66 11.36
CA GLU A 69 8.19 -3.75 10.81
C GLU A 69 7.39 -4.60 9.82
N ALA A 70 6.12 -4.90 10.10
CA ALA A 70 5.28 -5.60 9.14
C ALA A 70 5.13 -4.82 7.81
N VAL A 71 5.04 -3.48 7.87
CA VAL A 71 5.03 -2.62 6.67
C VAL A 71 6.40 -2.58 6.00
N TYR A 72 7.49 -2.52 6.76
CA TYR A 72 8.85 -2.61 6.24
C TYR A 72 9.08 -3.92 5.48
N CYS A 73 8.69 -5.06 6.05
CA CYS A 73 8.82 -6.36 5.40
C CYS A 73 7.96 -6.44 4.13
N TYR A 74 6.77 -5.82 4.14
CA TYR A 74 5.95 -5.70 2.93
C TYR A 74 6.63 -4.87 1.84
N LYS A 75 7.20 -3.71 2.20
CA LYS A 75 7.95 -2.85 1.27
C LYS A 75 9.15 -3.59 0.67
N ASN A 76 9.90 -4.33 1.47
CA ASN A 76 11.03 -5.13 0.96
C ASN A 76 10.57 -6.28 0.06
N TYR A 77 9.50 -6.99 0.46
CA TYR A 77 8.95 -8.08 -0.34
C TYR A 77 8.50 -7.61 -1.73
N ILE A 78 7.66 -6.56 -1.80
CA ILE A 78 7.11 -6.08 -3.07
C ILE A 78 8.21 -5.55 -4.01
N ASN A 79 9.29 -4.96 -3.47
CA ASN A 79 10.44 -4.50 -4.25
C ASN A 79 11.49 -5.60 -4.53
N SER A 80 11.29 -6.82 -4.02
CA SER A 80 12.19 -7.96 -4.27
C SER A 80 11.75 -8.75 -5.50
N GLN A 81 12.62 -9.64 -5.98
CA GLN A 81 12.30 -10.60 -7.04
C GLN A 81 11.05 -11.46 -6.75
N PHE A 82 10.69 -11.66 -5.47
CA PHE A 82 9.51 -12.45 -5.07
C PHE A 82 8.19 -11.67 -5.12
N GLY A 83 8.26 -10.35 -5.22
CA GLY A 83 7.08 -9.46 -5.25
C GLY A 83 6.91 -8.73 -6.58
N MET A 84 7.73 -9.04 -7.59
CA MET A 84 7.77 -8.30 -8.86
C MET A 84 6.42 -8.28 -9.58
N ASP A 85 5.68 -9.39 -9.60
CA ASP A 85 4.33 -9.43 -10.17
C ASP A 85 3.36 -8.49 -9.44
N LEU A 86 3.43 -8.46 -8.09
CA LEU A 86 2.60 -7.58 -7.28
C LEU A 86 2.96 -6.11 -7.46
N LEU A 87 4.24 -5.80 -7.68
CA LEU A 87 4.73 -4.46 -7.98
C LEU A 87 4.20 -3.97 -9.32
N ASP A 88 4.36 -4.77 -10.38
CA ASP A 88 3.86 -4.47 -11.73
C ASP A 88 2.34 -4.28 -11.75
N ASP A 89 1.63 -5.20 -11.08
CA ASP A 89 0.19 -5.09 -10.90
C ASP A 89 -0.19 -3.80 -10.15
N ALA A 90 0.54 -3.42 -9.09
CA ALA A 90 0.26 -2.21 -8.33
C ALA A 90 0.42 -0.95 -9.21
N GLN A 91 1.48 -0.90 -10.03
CA GLN A 91 1.72 0.19 -10.98
C GLN A 91 0.62 0.29 -12.03
N LYS A 92 0.10 -0.83 -12.53
CA LYS A 92 -0.93 -0.86 -13.58
C LYS A 92 -2.33 -0.61 -13.05
N GLU A 93 -2.70 -1.24 -11.94
CA GLU A 93 -4.09 -1.29 -11.46
C GLU A 93 -4.43 -0.22 -10.43
N LEU A 94 -3.43 0.28 -9.68
CA LEU A 94 -3.67 1.22 -8.58
C LEU A 94 -3.31 2.68 -8.93
N ARG A 95 -2.71 2.93 -10.10
CA ARG A 95 -2.33 4.29 -10.51
C ARG A 95 -3.55 5.21 -10.55
N GLY A 96 -3.43 6.37 -9.93
CA GLY A 96 -4.53 7.33 -9.83
C GLY A 96 -5.66 6.92 -8.87
N LYS A 97 -5.55 5.82 -8.11
CA LYS A 97 -6.58 5.34 -7.17
C LYS A 97 -6.27 5.73 -5.73
N ASN A 98 -7.30 6.12 -4.99
CA ASN A 98 -7.22 6.16 -3.53
C ASN A 98 -7.14 4.73 -2.99
N LEU A 99 -6.39 4.50 -1.91
CA LEU A 99 -6.25 3.16 -1.33
C LEU A 99 -6.81 3.12 0.09
N ALA A 100 -7.69 2.16 0.36
CA ALA A 100 -8.38 2.03 1.65
C ALA A 100 -7.91 0.85 2.49
N CYS A 101 -7.55 1.13 3.74
CA CYS A 101 -7.16 0.15 4.75
C CYS A 101 -7.75 0.50 6.14
N TRP A 102 -7.72 -0.43 7.09
CA TRP A 102 -8.23 -0.21 8.46
C TRP A 102 -7.26 0.53 9.38
N CYS A 103 -5.96 0.59 9.04
CA CYS A 103 -4.93 1.22 9.87
C CYS A 103 -5.28 2.67 10.21
N ARG A 104 -5.03 3.08 11.47
CA ARG A 104 -5.32 4.43 11.97
C ARG A 104 -4.52 5.50 11.20
N PRO A 105 -5.07 6.70 10.96
CA PRO A 105 -4.32 7.80 10.36
C PRO A 105 -3.02 8.06 11.14
N GLY A 106 -1.93 8.32 10.42
CA GLY A 106 -0.59 8.53 11.01
C GLY A 106 0.14 7.25 11.45
N ALA A 107 -0.55 6.11 11.59
CA ALA A 107 0.11 4.83 11.83
C ALA A 107 0.71 4.27 10.52
N PRO A 108 1.81 3.50 10.58
CA PRO A 108 2.35 2.78 9.42
C PRO A 108 1.27 1.96 8.72
N CYS A 109 1.23 2.02 7.39
CA CYS A 109 0.29 1.25 6.60
C CYS A 109 0.88 0.85 5.26
N HIS A 110 0.55 -0.36 4.83
CA HIS A 110 0.97 -0.87 3.52
C HIS A 110 0.26 -0.16 2.35
N ALA A 111 -0.88 0.49 2.60
CA ALA A 111 -1.54 1.33 1.61
C ALA A 111 -0.66 2.53 1.21
N ASP A 112 0.19 3.03 2.12
CA ASP A 112 1.10 4.13 1.80
C ASP A 112 2.23 3.64 0.87
N VAL A 113 2.75 2.43 1.09
CA VAL A 113 3.71 1.76 0.19
C VAL A 113 3.13 1.56 -1.21
N LEU A 114 1.89 1.07 -1.30
CA LEU A 114 1.22 0.88 -2.58
C LEU A 114 0.91 2.21 -3.30
N LEU A 115 0.60 3.28 -2.57
CA LEU A 115 0.42 4.62 -3.15
C LEU A 115 1.73 5.16 -3.73
N GLU A 116 2.84 4.97 -3.02
CA GLU A 116 4.19 5.34 -3.49
C GLU A 116 4.53 4.59 -4.78
N ILE A 117 4.39 3.26 -4.79
CA ILE A 117 4.68 2.42 -5.96
C ILE A 117 3.79 2.77 -7.15
N ALA A 118 2.48 2.89 -6.93
CA ALA A 118 1.51 3.06 -8.01
C ALA A 118 1.57 4.45 -8.67
N ASN A 119 2.13 5.45 -7.98
CA ASN A 119 2.14 6.83 -8.46
C ASN A 119 3.55 7.43 -8.53
N ALA A 120 4.60 6.61 -8.42
CA ALA A 120 5.96 7.03 -8.77
C ALA A 120 5.99 7.43 -10.26
N ASP A 121 6.70 8.51 -10.58
CA ASP A 121 6.95 8.85 -11.99
C ASP A 121 7.73 7.70 -12.64
N ASP A 122 7.37 7.38 -13.90
CA ASP A 122 8.16 6.45 -14.72
C ASP A 122 9.54 7.09 -14.88
N THR A 123 10.47 6.75 -13.98
CA THR A 123 11.86 7.14 -14.16
C THR A 123 12.38 6.27 -15.29
N PRO A 124 12.79 6.85 -16.44
CA PRO A 124 13.33 6.07 -17.54
C PRO A 124 14.56 5.27 -17.14
#